data_AF-A0A416A0K2-F1
#
_entry.id   AF-A0A416A0K2-F1
#
_cell.length_a   1.000
_cell.length_b   1.000
_cell.length_c   1.000
_cell.angle_alpha   90.00
_cell.angle_beta   90.00
_cell.angle_gamma   90.00
#
_symmetry.space_group_name_H-M   'P 1'
#
loop_
_entity.id
_entity.type
_entity.pdbx_description
1 polymer ?
#
loop_
_entity_poly.entity_id
_entity_poly.type
_entity_poly.pdbx_seq_one_letter_code
_entity_poly.pdbx_strand_id
1 'polypeptide(L)'
;MGQFSWIYSDTHKQLVDNKIADTYLLVPKPFQEKYGKAIYEDCYDGYGRFGGYDVYDLIPEWNKEMIPEIIHRIKNGNWQCSTNESDIANLQAYYEGKEINCKSRWLGIIMAGYDEDNAALKYPIKITAREMEYEEVAPSLSDPNQGWESNWW
;
A
#
# COMPACT_ATOMS: atom_id res chain seq x y z
N MET A 1 -9.13 10.19 10.77
CA MET A 1 -8.43 9.03 10.16
C MET A 1 -7.18 8.80 10.97
N GLY A 2 -6.88 7.53 11.29
CA GLY A 2 -5.65 7.15 12.00
C GLY A 2 -4.41 7.32 11.12
N GLN A 3 -3.25 7.00 11.68
CA GLN A 3 -2.00 6.91 10.92
C GLN A 3 -1.92 5.57 10.18
N PHE A 4 -1.22 5.58 9.05
CA PHE A 4 -0.83 4.36 8.36
C PHE A 4 0.59 4.06 8.78
N SER A 5 0.84 2.87 9.28
CA SER A 5 2.19 2.39 9.53
C SER A 5 2.24 0.89 9.26
N TRP A 6 3.45 0.38 9.09
CA TRP A 6 3.70 -0.99 8.70
C TRP A 6 4.77 -1.63 9.57
N ILE A 7 4.77 -2.95 9.53
CA ILE A 7 5.89 -3.77 9.94
C ILE A 7 6.81 -3.96 8.73
N TYR A 8 8.09 -3.68 8.92
CA TYR A 8 9.13 -3.95 7.94
C TYR A 8 9.15 -5.42 7.55
N SER A 9 9.13 -5.69 6.25
CA SER A 9 9.09 -7.06 5.72
C SER A 9 10.37 -7.85 6.02
N ASP A 10 11.51 -7.17 6.11
CA ASP A 10 12.83 -7.78 6.29
C ASP A 10 13.24 -7.92 7.77
N THR A 11 12.92 -6.93 8.60
CA THR A 11 13.33 -6.93 10.01
C THR A 11 12.23 -7.34 10.98
N HIS A 12 10.97 -7.37 10.52
CA HIS A 12 9.77 -7.56 11.34
C HIS A 12 9.64 -6.53 12.48
N LYS A 13 10.30 -5.38 12.36
CA LYS A 13 10.20 -4.26 13.29
C LYS A 13 9.16 -3.26 12.80
N GLN A 14 8.66 -2.46 13.73
CA GLN A 14 7.77 -1.36 13.45
C GLN A 14 8.48 -0.24 12.66
N LEU A 15 7.78 0.32 11.66
CA LEU A 15 8.09 1.62 11.08
C LEU A 15 7.49 2.71 11.97
N VAL A 16 8.33 3.37 12.77
CA VAL A 16 7.88 4.37 13.74
C VAL A 16 7.75 5.73 13.06
N ASP A 17 6.66 6.43 13.33
CA ASP A 17 6.38 7.74 12.74
C ASP A 17 7.33 8.81 13.28
N ASN A 18 7.76 9.72 12.41
CA ASN A 18 8.64 10.85 12.71
C ASN A 18 9.97 10.44 13.38
N LYS A 19 10.40 9.20 13.19
CA LYS A 19 11.68 8.68 13.64
C LYS A 19 12.61 8.55 12.46
N ILE A 20 13.80 9.15 12.58
CA ILE A 20 14.84 9.04 11.56
C ILE A 20 15.23 7.57 11.45
N ALA A 21 14.96 6.97 10.29
CA ALA A 21 15.29 5.60 9.96
C ALA A 21 15.22 5.42 8.44
N ASP A 22 16.27 4.81 7.87
CA ASP A 22 16.27 4.46 6.46
C ASP A 22 15.12 3.50 6.15
N THR A 23 14.26 3.92 5.23
CA THR A 23 13.04 3.21 4.86
C THR A 23 12.96 3.12 3.34
N TYR A 24 12.64 1.94 2.82
CA TYR A 24 12.58 1.67 1.40
C TYR A 24 11.24 1.02 1.05
N LEU A 25 10.40 1.75 0.31
CA LEU A 25 9.24 1.19 -0.38
C LEU A 25 9.73 0.52 -1.67
N LEU A 26 9.69 -0.81 -1.72
CA LEU A 26 10.20 -1.55 -2.87
C LEU A 26 9.24 -1.42 -4.06
N VAL A 27 9.80 -1.21 -5.25
CA VAL A 27 9.03 -1.02 -6.49
C VAL A 27 9.00 -2.33 -7.28
N PRO A 28 7.82 -2.80 -7.73
CA PRO A 28 7.74 -4.01 -8.53
C PRO A 28 8.46 -3.87 -9.87
N LYS A 29 9.11 -4.95 -10.33
CA LYS A 29 10.00 -4.96 -11.51
C LYS A 29 9.45 -4.22 -12.76
N PRO A 30 8.18 -4.38 -13.16
CA PRO A 30 7.64 -3.66 -14.33
C PRO A 30 7.60 -2.14 -14.20
N PHE A 31 7.67 -1.60 -12.97
CA PHE A 31 7.56 -0.17 -12.70
C PHE A 31 8.90 0.48 -12.33
N GLN A 32 9.99 -0.30 -12.25
CA GLN A 32 11.30 0.20 -11.82
C GLN A 32 11.94 1.17 -12.82
N GLU A 33 11.60 1.11 -14.11
CA GLU A 33 12.05 2.12 -15.08
C GLU A 33 11.53 3.52 -14.73
N LYS A 34 10.32 3.60 -14.17
CA LYS A 34 9.67 4.87 -13.80
C LYS A 34 10.04 5.34 -12.40
N TYR A 35 10.10 4.43 -11.43
CA TYR A 35 10.24 4.79 -10.01
C TYR A 35 11.58 4.40 -9.38
N GLY A 36 12.47 3.73 -10.12
CA GLY A 36 13.66 3.10 -9.57
C GLY A 36 13.35 1.77 -8.86
N LYS A 37 14.37 1.13 -8.30
CA LYS A 37 14.22 -0.16 -7.62
C LYS A 37 13.47 -0.06 -6.29
N ALA A 38 13.67 1.04 -5.58
CA ALA A 38 12.96 1.36 -4.35
C ALA A 38 12.82 2.89 -4.22
N ILE A 39 11.79 3.30 -3.50
CA ILE A 39 11.56 4.70 -3.12
C ILE A 39 12.03 4.87 -1.69
N TYR A 40 13.02 5.73 -1.49
CA TYR A 40 13.65 5.99 -0.20
C TYR A 40 12.89 7.05 0.61
N GLU A 41 12.82 6.84 1.92
CA GLU A 41 12.31 7.76 2.92
C GLU A 41 13.19 7.70 4.17
N ASP A 42 13.61 8.84 4.71
CA ASP A 42 14.52 8.92 5.86
C ASP A 42 13.81 9.28 7.17
N CYS A 43 12.58 9.82 7.06
CA CYS A 43 11.75 10.20 8.20
C CYS A 43 10.27 10.08 7.82
N TYR A 44 9.74 8.86 7.96
CA TYR A 44 8.36 8.54 7.58
C TYR A 44 7.32 9.30 8.42
N ASP A 45 6.32 9.89 7.76
CA ASP A 45 5.37 10.85 8.36
C ASP A 45 4.09 10.22 8.94
N GLY A 46 3.91 8.90 8.80
CA GLY A 46 2.70 8.20 9.23
C GLY A 46 1.53 8.26 8.24
N TYR A 47 1.72 8.81 7.04
CA TYR A 47 0.66 9.01 6.05
C TYR A 47 0.91 8.30 4.73
N GLY A 48 1.68 7.22 4.72
CA GLY A 48 1.92 6.38 3.55
C GLY A 48 2.72 7.06 2.46
N ARG A 49 3.46 8.13 2.81
CA ARG A 49 4.30 8.85 1.87
C ARG A 49 5.74 8.39 2.00
N PHE A 50 6.36 8.10 0.87
CA PHE A 50 7.75 7.71 0.77
C PHE A 50 8.37 8.48 -0.39
N GLY A 51 9.44 9.23 -0.15
CA GLY A 51 10.18 9.92 -1.22
C GLY A 51 9.31 10.84 -2.08
N GLY A 52 8.27 11.44 -1.48
CA GLY A 52 7.29 12.30 -2.16
C GLY A 52 6.15 11.58 -2.88
N TYR A 53 6.15 10.24 -2.92
CA TYR A 53 5.06 9.44 -3.48
C TYR A 53 4.13 8.92 -2.39
N ASP A 54 2.85 8.83 -2.70
CA ASP A 54 1.86 8.21 -1.84
C ASP A 54 1.67 6.74 -2.24
N VAL A 55 1.97 5.81 -1.35
CA VAL A 55 1.90 4.37 -1.64
C VAL A 55 0.50 3.96 -2.13
N TYR A 56 -0.55 4.58 -1.60
CA TYR A 56 -1.91 4.27 -2.00
C TYR A 56 -2.32 4.93 -3.33
N ASP A 57 -1.63 5.97 -3.79
CA ASP A 57 -1.79 6.43 -5.18
C ASP A 57 -1.10 5.48 -6.18
N LEU A 58 -0.04 4.78 -5.75
CA LEU A 58 0.70 3.82 -6.58
C LEU A 58 -0.01 2.48 -6.74
N ILE A 59 -0.73 2.02 -5.71
CA ILE A 59 -1.38 0.69 -5.70
C ILE A 59 -2.35 0.46 -6.88
N PRO A 60 -3.26 1.40 -7.22
CA PRO A 60 -4.13 1.26 -8.39
C PRO A 60 -3.36 1.18 -9.70
N GLU A 61 -2.25 1.93 -9.83
CA GLU A 61 -1.40 1.86 -11.03
C GLU A 61 -0.72 0.50 -11.13
N TRP A 62 -0.10 0.04 -10.03
CA TRP A 62 0.63 -1.22 -10.02
C TRP A 62 -0.29 -2.41 -10.31
N ASN A 63 -1.49 -2.39 -9.74
CA ASN A 63 -2.43 -3.52 -9.76
C ASN A 63 -3.64 -3.26 -10.67
N LYS A 64 -3.56 -2.37 -11.66
CA LYS A 64 -4.69 -1.98 -12.52
C LYS A 64 -5.44 -3.19 -13.09
N GLU A 65 -4.71 -4.18 -13.58
CA GLU A 65 -5.27 -5.38 -14.20
C GLU A 65 -6.03 -6.30 -13.22
N MET A 66 -5.85 -6.11 -11.91
CA MET A 66 -6.57 -6.87 -10.89
C MET A 66 -7.91 -6.26 -10.50
N ILE A 67 -8.17 -5.01 -10.89
CA ILE A 67 -9.38 -4.28 -10.46
C ILE A 67 -10.68 -5.06 -10.76
N PRO A 68 -10.87 -5.68 -11.94
CA PRO A 68 -12.09 -6.47 -12.19
C PRO A 68 -12.29 -7.63 -11.21
N GLU A 69 -11.22 -8.34 -10.85
CA GLU A 69 -11.26 -9.44 -9.88
C GLU A 69 -11.53 -8.92 -8.47
N ILE A 70 -10.93 -7.79 -8.08
CA ILE A 70 -11.18 -7.16 -6.78
C ILE A 70 -12.65 -6.74 -6.67
N ILE A 71 -13.22 -6.11 -7.70
CA ILE A 71 -14.64 -5.76 -7.75
C ILE A 71 -15.52 -7.02 -7.58
N HIS A 72 -15.15 -8.13 -8.22
CA HIS A 72 -15.86 -9.40 -8.08
C HIS A 72 -15.82 -9.91 -6.63
N ARG A 73 -14.65 -9.89 -5.98
CA ARG A 73 -14.49 -10.30 -4.58
C ARG A 73 -15.27 -9.41 -3.62
N ILE A 74 -15.23 -8.09 -3.82
CA ILE A 74 -16.02 -7.12 -3.05
C ILE A 74 -17.51 -7.48 -3.11
N LYS A 75 -18.07 -7.67 -4.31
CA LYS A 75 -19.49 -7.99 -4.50
C LYS A 75 -19.91 -9.32 -3.86
N ASN A 76 -18.97 -10.26 -3.74
CA ASN A 76 -19.20 -11.55 -3.10
C ASN A 76 -18.96 -11.54 -1.58
N GLY A 77 -18.53 -10.41 -1.00
CA GLY A 77 -18.18 -10.33 0.42
C GLY A 77 -16.85 -11.01 0.79
N ASN A 78 -15.97 -11.22 -0.19
CA ASN A 78 -14.65 -11.87 -0.04
C ASN A 78 -13.50 -10.85 -0.08
N TRP A 79 -13.75 -9.62 0.35
CA TRP A 79 -12.77 -8.53 0.43
C TRP A 79 -12.96 -7.82 1.76
N GLN A 80 -11.86 -7.58 2.51
CA GLN A 80 -11.96 -7.08 3.88
C GLN A 80 -12.40 -5.62 3.92
N CYS A 81 -11.92 -4.82 2.97
CA CYS A 81 -12.28 -3.42 2.92
C CYS A 81 -13.79 -3.22 2.69
N SER A 82 -14.44 -2.55 3.65
CA SER A 82 -15.83 -2.14 3.52
C SER A 82 -15.96 -1.08 2.44
N THR A 83 -16.85 -1.33 1.48
CA THR A 83 -17.06 -0.46 0.31
C THR A 83 -18.54 -0.24 0.06
N ASN A 84 -18.86 0.85 -0.64
CA ASN A 84 -20.20 1.14 -1.14
C ASN A 84 -20.23 1.13 -2.69
N GLU A 85 -21.41 1.35 -3.27
CA GLU A 85 -21.59 1.34 -4.73
C GLU A 85 -20.74 2.40 -5.46
N SER A 86 -20.52 3.57 -4.84
CA SER A 86 -19.67 4.62 -5.40
C SER A 86 -18.19 4.20 -5.43
N ASP A 87 -17.72 3.45 -4.42
CA ASP A 87 -16.35 2.93 -4.41
C ASP A 87 -16.12 1.95 -5.57
N ILE A 88 -17.07 1.02 -5.77
CA ILE A 88 -17.03 0.07 -6.88
C ILE A 88 -17.09 0.78 -8.23
N ALA A 89 -17.93 1.82 -8.36
CA ALA A 89 -18.03 2.62 -9.57
C ALA A 89 -16.72 3.35 -9.89
N ASN A 90 -16.03 3.90 -8.88
CA ASN A 90 -14.74 4.57 -9.08
C ASN A 90 -13.62 3.58 -9.44
N LEU A 91 -13.59 2.39 -8.84
CA LEU A 91 -12.67 1.32 -9.27
C LEU A 91 -12.89 0.95 -10.73
N GLN A 92 -14.14 0.72 -11.13
CA GLN A 92 -14.49 0.38 -12.52
C GLN A 92 -14.09 1.52 -13.47
N ALA A 93 -14.40 2.77 -13.12
CA ALA A 93 -14.05 3.94 -13.91
C ALA A 93 -12.53 4.07 -14.07
N TYR A 94 -11.75 3.89 -13.01
CA TYR A 94 -10.29 3.91 -13.07
C TYR A 94 -9.73 2.84 -14.01
N TYR A 95 -10.23 1.60 -13.91
CA TYR A 95 -9.84 0.51 -14.80
C TYR A 95 -10.12 0.84 -16.26
N GLU A 96 -11.31 1.37 -16.55
CA GLU A 96 -11.74 1.78 -17.88
C GLU A 96 -11.07 3.07 -18.41
N GLY A 97 -10.24 3.73 -17.61
CA GLY A 97 -9.59 5.00 -17.97
C GLY A 97 -10.56 6.19 -18.01
N LYS A 98 -11.65 6.13 -17.26
CA LYS A 98 -12.64 7.19 -17.10
C LYS A 98 -12.34 8.04 -15.87
N GLU A 99 -12.96 9.22 -15.82
CA GLU A 99 -12.87 10.12 -14.67
C GLU A 99 -13.46 9.47 -13.42
N ILE A 100 -12.77 9.63 -12.29
CA ILE A 100 -13.19 9.18 -10.97
C ILE A 100 -13.62 10.37 -10.11
N ASN A 101 -14.57 10.14 -9.21
CA ASN A 101 -15.12 11.16 -8.31
C ASN A 101 -14.49 11.12 -6.91
N CYS A 102 -13.31 10.52 -6.78
CA CYS A 102 -12.55 10.42 -5.53
C CYS A 102 -11.06 10.67 -5.77
N LYS A 103 -10.28 10.80 -4.70
CA LYS A 103 -8.82 10.84 -4.81
C LYS A 103 -8.30 9.44 -5.15
N SER A 104 -7.30 9.33 -6.03
CA SER A 104 -6.69 8.04 -6.41
C SER A 104 -6.26 7.20 -5.20
N ARG A 105 -5.71 7.85 -4.16
CA ARG A 105 -5.38 7.23 -2.86
C ARG A 105 -6.52 6.42 -2.26
N TRP A 106 -7.76 6.88 -2.41
CA TRP A 106 -8.90 6.15 -1.88
C TRP A 106 -9.05 4.77 -2.54
N LEU A 107 -8.78 4.67 -3.85
CA LEU A 107 -8.77 3.39 -4.56
C LEU A 107 -7.68 2.46 -4.02
N GLY A 108 -6.48 2.99 -3.75
CA GLY A 108 -5.42 2.20 -3.14
C GLY A 108 -5.77 1.72 -1.74
N ILE A 109 -6.42 2.55 -0.93
CA ILE A 109 -6.90 2.16 0.40
C ILE A 109 -7.94 1.04 0.30
N ILE A 110 -8.86 1.11 -0.67
CA ILE A 110 -9.81 0.03 -0.93
C ILE A 110 -9.09 -1.27 -1.31
N MET A 111 -8.02 -1.17 -2.11
CA MET A 111 -7.30 -2.34 -2.65
C MET A 111 -6.26 -2.94 -1.69
N ALA A 112 -5.72 -2.18 -0.74
CA ALA A 112 -4.58 -2.62 0.07
C ALA A 112 -4.65 -2.17 1.54
N GLY A 113 -5.80 -1.67 2.00
CA GLY A 113 -5.95 -1.12 3.35
C GLY A 113 -5.90 -2.15 4.48
N TYR A 114 -6.14 -3.43 4.15
CA TYR A 114 -6.10 -4.55 5.10
C TYR A 114 -5.02 -5.55 4.68
N ASP A 115 -4.45 -6.26 5.65
CA ASP A 115 -3.32 -7.17 5.41
C ASP A 115 -3.68 -8.29 4.43
N GLU A 116 -4.90 -8.86 4.55
CA GLU A 116 -5.39 -9.90 3.66
C GLU A 116 -5.60 -9.39 2.23
N ASP A 117 -6.17 -8.19 2.10
CA ASP A 117 -6.42 -7.55 0.81
C ASP A 117 -5.09 -7.19 0.13
N ASN A 118 -4.16 -6.58 0.88
CA ASN A 118 -2.81 -6.26 0.42
C ASN A 118 -2.07 -7.51 -0.05
N ALA A 119 -2.05 -8.57 0.77
CA ALA A 119 -1.36 -9.82 0.43
C ALA A 119 -1.97 -10.54 -0.79
N ALA A 120 -3.25 -10.31 -1.09
CA ALA A 120 -3.92 -10.87 -2.26
C ALA A 120 -3.56 -10.17 -3.58
N LEU A 121 -2.93 -8.99 -3.54
CA LEU A 121 -2.49 -8.27 -4.74
C LEU A 121 -1.31 -8.95 -5.42
N LYS A 122 -1.18 -8.73 -6.73
CA LYS A 122 -0.04 -9.17 -7.54
C LYS A 122 1.21 -8.39 -7.14
N TYR A 123 1.02 -7.11 -6.85
CA TYR A 123 2.05 -6.20 -6.38
C TYR A 123 1.63 -5.58 -5.05
N PRO A 124 1.77 -6.33 -3.93
CA PRO A 124 1.50 -5.84 -2.58
C PRO A 124 2.46 -4.73 -2.14
N ILE A 125 2.11 -4.01 -1.09
CA ILE A 125 2.99 -3.06 -0.40
C ILE A 125 4.12 -3.85 0.29
N LYS A 126 5.37 -3.48 0.00
CA LYS A 126 6.57 -4.08 0.62
C LYS A 126 7.52 -2.98 1.04
N ILE A 127 7.73 -2.86 2.35
CA ILE A 127 8.57 -1.84 2.97
C ILE A 127 9.69 -2.53 3.75
N THR A 128 10.90 -2.04 3.60
CA THR A 128 12.12 -2.66 4.15
C THR A 128 13.06 -1.61 4.73
N ALA A 129 13.91 -2.01 5.68
CA ALA A 129 14.89 -1.12 6.31
C ALA A 129 16.17 -0.91 5.47
N ARG A 130 16.28 -1.62 4.35
CA ARG A 130 17.37 -1.52 3.37
C ARG A 130 16.85 -1.84 1.98
N GLU A 131 17.51 -1.37 0.94
CA GLU A 131 17.13 -1.74 -0.43
C GLU A 131 17.26 -3.26 -0.66
N MET A 132 16.21 -3.89 -1.19
CA MET A 132 16.13 -5.34 -1.47
C MET A 132 15.44 -5.59 -2.81
N GLU A 133 15.53 -6.82 -3.34
CA GLU A 133 14.75 -7.20 -4.52
C GLU A 133 13.28 -7.41 -4.16
N TYR A 134 12.37 -6.85 -4.96
CA TYR A 134 10.93 -6.87 -4.67
C TYR A 134 10.39 -8.29 -4.53
N GLU A 135 10.86 -9.22 -5.36
CA GLU A 135 10.41 -10.62 -5.40
C GLU A 135 10.88 -11.46 -4.20
N GLU A 136 11.89 -11.01 -3.44
CA GLU A 136 12.53 -11.81 -2.38
C GLU A 136 11.90 -11.63 -0.99
N VAL A 137 11.02 -10.65 -0.83
CA VAL A 137 10.43 -10.30 0.47
C VAL A 137 8.90 -10.45 0.47
N ALA A 138 8.33 -10.69 1.64
CA ALA A 138 6.89 -10.81 1.85
C ALA A 138 6.18 -9.44 1.79
N PRO A 139 4.85 -9.39 1.64
CA PRO A 139 4.08 -8.18 1.92
C PRO A 139 4.39 -7.61 3.32
N SER A 140 4.46 -6.28 3.43
CA SER A 140 4.46 -5.63 4.74
C SER A 140 3.08 -5.73 5.38
N LEU A 141 3.05 -6.01 6.67
CA LEU A 141 1.84 -6.06 7.47
C LEU A 141 1.56 -4.68 8.06
N SER A 142 0.31 -4.42 8.39
CA SER A 142 -0.12 -3.22 9.11
C SER A 142 0.47 -3.23 10.51
N ASP A 143 0.94 -2.07 10.96
CA ASP A 143 1.39 -1.92 12.34
C ASP A 143 0.18 -1.74 13.29
N PRO A 144 -0.04 -2.65 14.25
CA PRO A 144 -1.15 -2.53 15.20
C PRO A 144 -1.06 -1.28 16.08
N ASN A 145 0.14 -0.71 16.26
CA ASN A 145 0.33 0.53 17.00
C ASN A 145 0.26 1.78 16.12
N GLN A 146 -0.03 1.66 14.81
CA GLN A 146 -0.21 2.77 13.88
C GLN A 146 0.92 3.82 13.92
N GLY A 147 2.18 3.38 14.02
CA GLY A 147 3.37 4.22 14.00
C GLY A 147 3.80 4.75 15.37
N TRP A 148 3.00 4.53 16.41
CA TRP A 148 3.34 4.92 17.79
C TRP A 148 4.24 3.87 18.43
N GLU A 149 5.37 4.28 19.01
CA GLU A 149 6.25 3.35 19.72
C GLU A 149 5.48 2.56 20.78
N SER A 150 5.55 1.23 20.70
CA SER A 150 4.92 0.37 21.69
C SER A 150 5.61 0.55 23.04
N ASN A 151 4.93 1.20 23.99
CA ASN A 151 5.44 1.48 25.35
C ASN A 151 5.42 0.25 26.29
N TRP A 152 5.46 -0.97 25.76
CA TRP A 152 5.47 -2.18 26.59
C TRP A 152 6.93 -2.54 26.93
N TRP A 153 7.36 -2.09 28.11
CA TRP A 153 8.60 -2.47 28.80
C TRP A 153 8.43 -3.82 29.49
#